data_AF-A0A1Z9U1W5-F1
#
_entry.id   AF-A0A1Z9U1W5-F1
#
_cell.length_a   1.000
_cell.length_b   1.000
_cell.length_c   1.000
_cell.angle_alpha   90.00
_cell.angle_beta   90.00
_cell.angle_gamma   90.00
#
_symmetry.space_group_name_H-M   'P 1'
#
loop_
_entity.id
_entity.type
_entity.pdbx_description
1 polymer ?
#
loop_
_entity_poly.entity_id
_entity_poly.type
_entity_poly.pdbx_seq_one_letter_code
_entity_poly.pdbx_strand_id
1 'polypeptide(L)' 'MLSSTEVTYMIFGLSLLAMIWYITNRGRANLAKAKEDAAPAIAGEDQMDGAAKNPEQFDEPDDDALEEMAKLLGEDE' A
#
# COMPACT_ATOMS: atom_id res chain seq x y z
N MET A 1 -41.85 38.88 -6.11
CA MET A 1 -40.48 38.93 -6.62
C MET A 1 -39.58 38.41 -5.52
N LEU A 2 -38.59 37.57 -5.83
CA LEU A 2 -37.62 37.11 -4.84
C LEU A 2 -36.70 38.27 -4.46
N SER A 3 -36.44 38.44 -3.17
CA SER A 3 -35.48 39.41 -2.65
C SER A 3 -34.05 38.93 -2.87
N SER A 4 -33.11 39.87 -2.94
CA SER A 4 -31.68 39.56 -3.05
C SER A 4 -31.19 38.69 -1.88
N THR A 5 -31.76 38.87 -0.68
CA THR A 5 -31.45 38.06 0.51
C THR A 5 -31.88 36.60 0.33
N GLU A 6 -33.10 36.36 -0.18
CA GLU A 6 -33.59 35.00 -0.44
C GLU A 6 -32.75 34.30 -1.53
N VAL A 7 -32.40 35.02 -2.60
CA VAL A 7 -31.51 34.51 -3.66
C VAL A 7 -30.13 34.16 -3.09
N THR A 8 -29.59 35.00 -2.21
CA THR A 8 -28.30 34.76 -1.55
C THR A 8 -28.32 33.48 -0.73
N TYR A 9 -29.35 33.27 0.11
CA TYR A 9 -29.45 32.05 0.91
C TYR A 9 -29.69 30.80 0.08
N MET A 10 -30.42 30.89 -1.03
CA MET A 10 -30.58 29.77 -1.96
C MET A 10 -29.25 29.37 -2.59
N ILE A 11 -28.47 30.33 -3.08
CA ILE A 11 -27.14 30.07 -3.64
C ILE A 11 -26.22 29.46 -2.58
N PHE A 12 -26.23 30.02 -1.36
CA PHE A 12 -25.41 29.52 -0.26
C PHE A 12 -25.79 28.08 0.10
N GLY A 13 -27.08 27.78 0.24
CA GLY A 13 -27.58 26.43 0.50
C GLY A 13 -27.19 25.42 -0.58
N LEU A 14 -27.35 25.79 -1.85
CA LEU A 14 -26.95 24.94 -2.98
C LEU A 14 -25.42 24.71 -3.01
N SER A 15 -24.63 25.74 -2.72
CA SER A 15 -23.17 25.62 -2.66
C SER A 15 -22.72 24.69 -1.52
N LEU A 16 -23.40 24.75 -0.37
CA LEU A 16 -23.12 23.88 0.76
C LEU A 16 -23.45 22.42 0.42
N LEU A 17 -24.59 22.16 -0.21
CA LEU A 17 -24.96 20.81 -0.66
C LEU A 17 -23.95 20.26 -1.69
N ALA A 18 -23.53 21.09 -2.65
CA ALA A 18 -22.53 20.70 -3.64
C ALA A 18 -21.18 20.37 -2.98
N MET A 19 -20.76 21.16 -1.99
CA MET A 19 -19.54 20.91 -1.22
C MET A 19 -19.62 19.61 -0.42
N ILE A 20 -20.73 19.37 0.30
CA ILE A 20 -20.94 18.12 1.07
C ILE A 20 -20.87 16.90 0.15
N TRP A 21 -21.54 16.95 -1.01
CA TRP A 21 -21.49 15.88 -2.00
C TRP A 21 -20.07 15.62 -2.49
N TYR A 22 -19.35 16.69 -2.85
CA TYR A 22 -17.99 16.60 -3.36
C TYR A 22 -17.03 15.99 -2.34
N ILE A 23 -17.03 16.49 -1.10
CA ILE A 23 -16.16 16.01 -0.03
C ILE A 23 -16.47 14.56 0.30
N THR A 24 -17.75 14.18 0.38
CA THR A 24 -18.15 12.80 0.69
C THR A 24 -17.70 11.85 -0.40
N ASN A 25 -17.88 12.20 -1.67
CA ASN A 25 -17.44 11.36 -2.79
C ASN A 25 -15.92 11.20 -2.83
N ARG A 26 -15.18 12.30 -2.64
CA ARG A 26 -13.72 12.30 -2.64
C ARG A 26 -13.14 11.59 -1.41
N GLY A 27 -13.77 11.76 -0.26
CA GLY A 27 -13.38 11.12 1.00
C GLY A 27 -13.46 9.60 0.93
N ARG A 28 -14.45 9.04 0.23
CA ARG A 28 -14.57 7.59 0.03
C ARG A 28 -13.43 7.02 -0.82
N ALA A 29 -13.04 7.71 -1.89
CA ALA A 29 -11.91 7.31 -2.72
C ALA A 29 -10.58 7.39 -1.93
N ASN A 30 -10.38 8.46 -1.17
CA ASN A 30 -9.19 8.62 -0.34
C ASN A 30 -9.11 7.56 0.77
N LEU A 31 -10.23 7.22 1.40
CA LEU A 31 -10.29 6.18 2.42
C LEU A 31 -10.00 4.79 1.84
N ALA A 32 -10.51 4.49 0.63
CA ALA A 32 -10.21 3.23 -0.04
C ALA A 32 -8.72 3.10 -0.31
N LYS A 33 -8.10 4.14 -0.88
CA LYS A 33 -6.66 4.19 -1.11
C LYS A 33 -5.85 4.07 0.19
N ALA A 34 -6.22 4.82 1.22
CA ALA A 34 -5.53 4.75 2.51
C ALA A 34 -5.64 3.37 3.17
N LYS A 35 -6.74 2.63 2.95
CA LYS A 35 -6.89 1.25 3.43
C LYS A 35 -6.01 0.27 2.65
N GLU A 36 -5.87 0.46 1.35
CA GLU A 36 -4.97 -0.32 0.50
C GLU A 36 -3.51 -0.09 0.90
N ASP A 37 -3.09 1.19 1.02
CA ASP A 37 -1.74 1.56 1.42
C ASP A 37 -1.40 1.10 2.87
N ALA A 38 -2.40 0.99 3.74
CA ALA A 38 -2.24 0.51 5.12
C ALA A 38 -2.47 -1.00 5.28
N ALA A 39 -2.77 -1.73 4.20
CA ALA A 39 -2.91 -3.17 4.25
C ALA A 39 -1.55 -3.79 4.64
N PRO A 40 -1.55 -4.87 5.43
CA PRO A 40 -0.31 -5.57 5.76
C PRO A 40 0.32 -6.11 4.48
N ALA A 41 1.65 -6.02 4.37
CA ALA A 41 2.37 -6.62 3.25
C ALA A 41 2.11 -8.13 3.22
N ILE A 42 1.59 -8.62 2.10
CA ILE A 42 1.41 -10.05 1.86
C ILE A 42 2.68 -10.56 1.20
N ALA A 43 3.32 -11.56 1.82
CA ALA A 43 4.54 -12.14 1.28
C ALA A 43 4.32 -12.69 -0.13
N GLY A 44 5.08 -12.19 -1.11
CA GLY A 44 5.02 -12.61 -2.51
C GLY A 44 4.03 -11.83 -3.39
N GLU A 45 3.30 -10.84 -2.85
CA GLU A 45 2.60 -9.86 -3.69
C GLU A 45 3.54 -8.81 -4.27
N ASP A 46 4.65 -8.54 -3.58
CA ASP A 46 5.72 -7.72 -4.10
C ASP A 46 6.55 -8.52 -5.11
N GLN A 47 6.83 -7.90 -6.25
CA GLN A 47 7.82 -8.40 -7.21
C GLN A 47 9.21 -8.10 -6.66
N MET A 48 9.52 -8.58 -5.44
CA MET A 48 10.88 -8.61 -4.95
C MET A 48 11.56 -9.78 -5.64
N ASP A 49 12.51 -9.46 -6.52
CA ASP A 49 13.46 -10.43 -7.03
C ASP A 49 14.09 -11.09 -5.80
N GLY A 50 13.86 -12.39 -5.58
CA GLY A 50 14.29 -13.12 -4.38
C GLY A 50 15.81 -13.21 -4.19
N ALA A 51 16.56 -12.43 -4.96
CA ALA A 51 18.00 -12.33 -4.89
C ALA A 51 18.44 -11.36 -3.77
N ALA A 52 19.62 -11.63 -3.23
CA ALA A 52 20.32 -10.68 -2.39
C ALA A 52 20.56 -9.37 -3.17
N LYS A 53 20.17 -8.22 -2.61
CA LYS A 53 20.43 -6.89 -3.19
C LYS A 53 21.93 -6.61 -3.39
N ASN A 54 22.77 -7.23 -2.58
CA ASN A 54 24.22 -7.17 -2.69
C ASN A 54 24.79 -8.58 -2.51
N PRO A 55 24.93 -9.38 -3.59
CA PRO A 55 25.42 -10.75 -3.49
C PRO A 55 26.90 -10.81 -3.10
N GLU A 56 27.69 -9.77 -3.42
CA GLU A 56 29.12 -9.70 -3.13
C GLU A 56 29.43 -9.53 -1.62
N GLN A 57 28.43 -9.26 -0.79
CA GLN A 57 28.61 -9.20 0.67
C GLN A 57 28.69 -10.59 1.32
N PHE A 58 28.34 -11.64 0.59
CA PHE A 58 28.38 -13.02 1.07
C PHE A 58 29.69 -13.65 0.60
N ASP A 59 30.46 -14.17 1.56
CA ASP A 59 31.62 -14.99 1.25
C ASP A 59 31.18 -16.36 0.72
N GLU A 60 32.04 -16.99 -0.09
CA GLU A 60 31.83 -18.37 -0.51
C GLU A 60 31.87 -19.29 0.72
N PRO A 61 30.92 -20.24 0.87
CA PRO A 61 30.92 -21.15 2.01
C PRO A 61 32.21 -21.96 2.08
N ASP A 62 32.72 -22.18 3.29
CA ASP A 62 33.85 -23.08 3.51
C ASP A 62 33.40 -24.55 3.48
N ASP A 63 34.38 -25.46 3.44
CA ASP A 63 34.14 -26.90 3.35
C ASP A 63 33.28 -27.42 4.52
N ASP A 64 33.48 -26.87 5.72
CA ASP A 64 32.71 -27.22 6.92
C ASP A 64 31.22 -26.81 6.75
N ALA A 65 30.94 -25.60 6.26
CA ALA A 65 29.58 -25.16 5.97
C ALA A 65 28.92 -26.00 4.86
N LEU A 66 29.69 -26.42 3.85
CA LEU A 66 29.18 -27.29 2.78
C LEU A 66 28.81 -28.68 3.30
N GLU A 67 29.62 -29.27 4.19
CA GLU A 67 29.34 -30.57 4.82
C GLU A 67 28.08 -30.50 5.71
N GLU A 68 27.90 -29.41 6.46
CA GLU A 68 26.67 -29.19 7.24
C GLU A 68 25.43 -29.08 6.35
N MET A 69 25.53 -28.44 5.17
CA MET A 69 24.41 -28.34 4.23
C MET A 69 24.07 -29.69 3.58
N ALA A 70 25.09 -30.48 3.19
CA ALA A 70 24.91 -31.82 2.63
C ALA A 70 24.15 -32.74 3.61
N LYS A 71 24.53 -32.67 4.89
CA LYS A 71 23.84 -33.39 5.97
C LYS A 71 22.40 -32.95 6.17
N LEU A 72 22.10 -31.65 6.06
CA LEU A 72 20.73 -31.13 6.13
C LEU A 72 19.87 -31.57 4.94
N LEU A 73 20.48 -31.75 3.77
CA LEU A 73 19.83 -32.23 2.55
C LEU A 73 19.68 -33.75 2.51
N GLY A 74 20.32 -34.48 3.42
CA GLY A 74 20.31 -35.94 3.46
C GLY A 74 21.13 -36.57 2.34
N GLU A 75 22.15 -35.86 1.82
CA GLU A 75 23.01 -36.35 0.74
C GLU A 75 24.07 -37.36 1.23
N ASP A 76 24.17 -37.56 2.55
CA ASP A 76 25.11 -38.48 3.22
C ASP A 76 24.52 -39.88 3.53
N GLU A 77 23.27 -40.17 3.12
CA GLU A 77 22.61 -41.50 3.20
C GLU A 77 22.57 -42.23 1.86
#